data_AF-A0A401G0A7-F1
#
_entry.id   AF-A0A401G0A7-F1
#
_cell.length_a   1.000
_cell.length_b   1.000
_cell.length_c   1.000
_cell.angle_alpha   90.00
_cell.angle_beta   90.00
_cell.angle_gamma   90.00
#
_symmetry.space_group_name_H-M   'P 1'
#
loop_
_entity.id
_entity.type
_entity.pdbx_description
1 polymer ?
#
loop_
_entity_poly.entity_id
_entity_poly.type
_entity_poly.pdbx_seq_one_letter_code
_entity_poly.pdbx_strand_id
1 'polypeptide(L)'
;MNDFYWLSLSEGKIRSEYDKLKVDVLSDTGLEKILSIKTSDDLVDVIEAFKKATNKYNNDKYFKSEKHKLAFMILKHQGNIFDEDLGIKKKHYVDKDAAKEWKKKYQAIFHPDKNINDDSIEYNEVMQKINKIFNRMVGKA
;
A
#
# COMPACT_ATOMS: atom_id res chain seq x y z
N MET A 1 24.15 19.02 4.09
CA MET A 1 22.90 19.75 3.81
C MET A 1 21.79 18.98 4.49
N ASN A 2 20.97 19.64 5.31
CA ASN A 2 19.77 19.01 5.85
C ASN A 2 18.68 19.06 4.77
N ASP A 3 18.19 17.90 4.36
CA ASP A 3 17.08 17.80 3.42
C ASP A 3 15.78 18.19 4.13
N PHE A 4 15.24 19.34 3.75
CA PHE A 4 13.93 19.78 4.25
C PHE A 4 12.83 19.17 3.38
N TYR A 5 11.96 18.38 3.99
CA TYR A 5 10.79 17.81 3.33
C TYR A 5 9.58 18.69 3.58
N TRP A 6 9.04 19.30 2.52
CA TRP A 6 7.83 20.11 2.57
C TRP A 6 6.60 19.24 2.30
N LEU A 7 5.62 19.28 3.21
CA LEU A 7 4.31 18.67 2.98
C LEU A 7 3.33 19.73 2.49
N SER A 8 2.87 19.56 1.25
CA SER A 8 1.78 20.35 0.69
C SER A 8 0.45 19.64 1.01
N LEU A 9 -0.23 20.10 2.05
CA LEU A 9 -1.58 19.66 2.38
C LEU A 9 -2.56 20.77 1.97
N SER A 10 -3.66 20.41 1.31
CA SER A 10 -4.71 21.38 0.99
C SER A 10 -5.43 21.80 2.28
N GLU A 11 -5.77 23.09 2.37
CA GLU A 11 -6.43 23.67 3.54
C GLU A 11 -7.68 22.88 3.97
N GLY A 12 -8.50 22.46 3.00
CA GLY A 12 -9.71 21.68 3.27
C GLY A 12 -9.41 20.32 3.93
N LYS A 13 -8.28 19.69 3.61
CA LYS A 13 -7.87 18.41 4.18
C LYS A 13 -7.33 18.56 5.60
N ILE A 14 -6.59 19.64 5.86
CA ILE A 14 -6.11 19.98 7.20
C ILE A 14 -7.29 20.24 8.12
N ARG A 15 -8.26 21.06 7.68
CA ARG A 15 -9.46 21.35 8.46
C ARG A 15 -10.26 20.07 8.75
N SER A 16 -10.51 19.23 7.75
CA SER A 16 -11.31 18.01 7.93
C SER A 16 -10.68 16.92 8.81
N GLU A 17 -9.34 16.83 8.83
CA GLU A 17 -8.64 15.83 9.64
C GLU A 17 -8.30 16.34 11.05
N TYR A 18 -8.32 17.67 11.26
CA TYR A 18 -7.86 18.31 12.49
C TYR A 18 -8.77 19.47 12.93
N ASP A 19 -10.05 19.20 13.18
CA ASP A 19 -11.05 20.20 13.59
C ASP A 19 -10.67 21.02 14.84
N LYS A 20 -9.74 20.52 15.67
CA LYS A 20 -9.25 21.18 16.90
C LYS A 20 -8.06 22.10 16.68
N LEU A 21 -7.33 21.94 15.57
CA LEU A 21 -6.18 22.77 15.26
C LEU A 21 -6.67 24.16 14.83
N LYS A 22 -6.33 25.18 15.62
CA LYS A 22 -6.59 26.58 15.26
C LYS A 22 -5.59 27.03 14.19
N VAL A 23 -5.85 26.63 12.95
CA VAL A 23 -5.10 27.07 11.78
C VAL A 23 -5.49 28.51 11.46
N ASP A 24 -4.72 29.47 11.97
CA ASP A 24 -4.81 30.85 11.51
C ASP A 24 -3.98 30.98 10.24
N VAL A 25 -4.67 31.15 9.12
CA VAL A 25 -4.06 31.52 7.84
C VAL A 25 -3.82 33.03 7.88
N LEU A 26 -2.57 33.45 8.04
CA LEU A 26 -2.20 34.87 8.04
C LEU A 26 -2.14 35.39 6.59
N SER A 27 -3.32 35.53 5.96
CA SER A 27 -3.49 36.01 4.58
C SER A 27 -2.75 37.31 4.31
N ASP A 28 -2.72 38.20 5.29
CA ASP A 28 -2.21 39.56 5.16
C ASP A 28 -0.66 39.63 5.18
N THR A 29 0.00 38.48 5.37
CA THR A 29 1.46 38.36 5.45
C THR A 29 2.08 37.57 4.30
N GLY A 30 1.26 37.01 3.39
CA GLY A 30 1.72 36.12 2.31
C GLY A 30 2.20 34.75 2.79
N LEU A 31 1.97 34.40 4.06
CA LEU A 31 2.41 33.15 4.69
C LEU A 31 1.32 32.08 4.71
N GLU A 32 0.62 31.92 3.58
CA GLU A 32 -0.55 31.04 3.40
C GLU A 32 -0.28 29.53 3.63
N LYS A 33 0.99 29.15 3.86
CA LYS A 33 1.46 27.77 4.05
C LYS A 33 2.08 27.50 5.42
N ILE A 34 2.05 28.47 6.33
CA ILE A 34 2.65 28.34 7.66
C ILE A 34 1.57 27.97 8.67
N LEU A 35 1.74 26.83 9.32
CA LEU A 35 0.85 26.36 10.37
C LEU A 35 1.27 27.00 11.69
N SER A 36 0.44 27.87 12.25
CA SER A 36 0.69 28.49 13.55
C SER A 36 0.21 27.56 14.67
N ILE A 37 1.13 27.14 15.52
CA ILE A 37 0.86 26.25 16.65
C ILE A 37 0.88 27.10 17.92
N LYS A 38 -0.28 27.20 18.60
CA LYS A 38 -0.45 28.09 19.75
C LYS A 38 -0.14 27.42 21.08
N THR A 39 -0.21 26.09 21.15
CA THR A 39 0.01 25.33 22.38
C THR A 39 0.92 24.13 22.15
N SER A 40 1.53 23.63 23.23
CA SER A 40 2.34 22.40 23.18
C SER A 40 1.52 21.18 22.78
N ASP A 41 0.23 21.13 23.14
CA ASP A 41 -0.64 19.99 22.85
C ASP A 41 -1.00 19.95 21.36
N ASP A 42 -1.27 21.11 20.75
CA ASP A 42 -1.48 21.23 19.30
C ASP A 42 -0.24 20.77 18.51
N LEU A 43 0.97 21.00 19.03
CA LEU A 43 2.21 20.54 18.40
C LEU A 43 2.32 19.02 18.45
N VAL A 44 1.93 18.41 19.57
CA VAL A 44 1.92 16.95 19.71
C VAL A 44 0.93 16.33 18.72
N ASP A 45 -0.27 16.88 18.60
CA ASP A 45 -1.29 16.41 17.65
C ASP A 45 -0.80 16.49 16.19
N VAL A 46 -0.14 17.58 15.79
CA VAL A 46 0.48 17.72 14.45
C VAL A 46 1.60 16.69 14.24
N ILE A 47 2.43 16.44 15.26
CA ILE A 47 3.50 15.45 15.17
C ILE A 47 2.93 14.03 15.04
N GLU A 48 1.88 13.69 15.78
CA GLU A 48 1.23 12.37 15.70
C GLU A 48 0.52 12.15 14.36
N ALA A 49 -0.19 13.17 13.89
CA ALA A 49 -0.73 13.26 12.54
C ALA A 49 0.32 12.99 11.48
N PHE A 50 1.45 13.69 11.56
CA PHE A 50 2.58 13.52 10.66
C PHE A 50 3.15 12.11 10.75
N LYS A 51 3.36 11.56 11.94
CA LYS A 51 3.82 10.18 12.15
C LYS A 51 2.85 9.17 11.54
N LYS A 52 1.54 9.37 11.66
CA LYS A 52 0.51 8.50 11.08
C LYS A 52 0.48 8.59 9.56
N ALA A 53 0.55 9.80 9.00
CA ALA A 53 0.62 10.03 7.57
C ALA A 53 1.91 9.48 6.95
N THR A 54 3.04 9.67 7.63
CA THR A 54 4.33 9.11 7.20
C THR A 54 4.42 7.61 7.41
N ASN A 55 3.88 7.03 8.47
CA ASN A 55 3.78 5.57 8.64
C ASN A 55 2.89 4.92 7.57
N LYS A 56 1.81 5.59 7.15
CA LYS A 56 1.01 5.17 5.99
C LYS A 56 1.82 5.21 4.68
N TYR A 57 2.78 6.13 4.56
CA TYR A 57 3.73 6.22 3.45
C TYR A 57 4.96 5.28 3.60
N ASN A 58 5.30 4.84 4.82
CA ASN A 58 6.52 4.11 5.16
C ASN A 58 6.35 2.59 5.25
N ASN A 59 5.15 2.04 5.12
CA ASN A 59 4.95 0.60 5.36
C ASN A 59 5.62 -0.32 4.31
N ASP A 60 6.22 0.21 3.24
CA ASP A 60 7.24 -0.52 2.50
C ASP A 60 8.12 0.40 1.61
N LYS A 61 9.28 0.83 2.11
CA LYS A 61 10.23 1.66 1.34
C LYS A 61 10.81 0.95 0.11
N TYR A 62 10.61 -0.37 0.01
CA TYR A 62 11.18 -1.20 -1.04
C TYR A 62 10.25 -1.36 -2.26
N PHE A 63 8.96 -1.03 -2.13
CA PHE A 63 7.98 -1.28 -3.19
C PHE A 63 7.17 -0.02 -3.53
N LYS A 64 7.00 0.25 -4.82
CA LYS A 64 6.25 1.41 -5.34
C LYS A 64 4.77 1.39 -4.92
N SER A 65 4.20 0.20 -4.74
CA SER A 65 2.85 0.01 -4.21
C SER A 65 2.66 -1.42 -3.70
N GLU A 66 1.56 -1.65 -2.99
CA GLU A 66 1.18 -3.00 -2.54
C GLU A 66 1.05 -3.99 -3.71
N LYS A 67 0.58 -3.51 -4.88
CA LYS A 67 0.49 -4.32 -6.09
C LYS A 67 1.87 -4.82 -6.56
N HIS A 68 2.90 -3.96 -6.47
CA HIS A 68 4.28 -4.34 -6.82
C HIS A 68 4.86 -5.34 -5.81
N LYS A 69 4.57 -5.14 -4.51
CA LYS A 69 4.97 -6.07 -3.46
C LYS A 69 4.37 -7.47 -3.67
N LEU A 70 3.06 -7.53 -3.93
CA LEU A 70 2.38 -8.79 -4.23
C LEU A 70 2.93 -9.46 -5.49
N ALA A 71 3.19 -8.70 -6.56
CA ALA A 71 3.80 -9.23 -7.76
C ALA A 71 5.19 -9.82 -7.48
N PHE A 72 6.02 -9.12 -6.71
CA PHE A 72 7.33 -9.61 -6.30
C PHE A 72 7.23 -10.94 -5.54
N MET A 73 6.34 -11.03 -4.54
CA MET A 73 6.12 -12.25 -3.76
C MET A 73 5.66 -13.42 -4.63
N ILE A 74 4.78 -13.17 -5.60
CA ILE A 74 4.31 -14.20 -6.54
C ILE A 74 5.44 -14.67 -7.48
N LEU A 75 6.21 -13.75 -8.04
CA LEU A 75 7.30 -14.05 -8.98
C LEU A 75 8.43 -14.82 -8.30
N LYS A 76 8.79 -14.40 -7.09
CA LYS A 76 9.85 -15.01 -6.26
C LYS A 76 9.33 -16.15 -5.38
N HIS A 77 8.09 -16.58 -5.55
CA HIS A 77 7.53 -17.72 -4.84
C HIS A 77 8.28 -19.00 -5.19
N GLN A 78 9.00 -19.52 -4.21
CA GLN A 78 9.70 -20.81 -4.25
C GLN A 78 9.31 -21.60 -3.01
N GLY A 79 8.92 -22.87 -3.20
CA GLY A 79 8.47 -23.69 -2.09
C GLY A 79 7.25 -23.09 -1.43
N ASN A 80 7.35 -22.67 -0.17
CA ASN A 80 6.31 -22.09 0.67
C ASN A 80 6.71 -20.72 1.28
N ILE A 81 7.77 -20.09 0.78
CA ILE A 81 8.41 -18.92 1.42
C ILE A 81 7.44 -17.75 1.64
N PHE A 82 6.52 -17.51 0.71
CA PHE A 82 5.53 -16.42 0.81
C PHE A 82 4.10 -16.93 1.03
N ASP A 83 3.92 -18.15 1.56
CA ASP A 83 2.58 -18.71 1.75
C ASP A 83 1.77 -17.88 2.76
N GLU A 84 2.38 -17.45 3.85
CA GLU A 84 1.71 -16.61 4.84
C GLU A 84 1.37 -15.22 4.27
N ASP A 85 2.32 -14.56 3.61
CA ASP A 85 2.13 -13.25 3.00
C ASP A 85 1.03 -13.23 1.92
N LEU A 86 0.95 -14.32 1.13
CA LEU A 86 -0.07 -14.49 0.11
C LEU A 86 -1.39 -15.07 0.65
N GLY A 87 -1.50 -15.28 1.96
CA GLY A 87 -2.69 -15.83 2.61
C GLY A 87 -2.98 -17.30 2.26
N ILE A 88 -1.98 -18.04 1.79
CA ILE A 88 -2.03 -19.48 1.51
C ILE A 88 -1.95 -20.24 2.83
N LYS A 89 -3.12 -20.67 3.31
CA LYS A 89 -3.29 -21.51 4.51
C LYS A 89 -3.46 -22.99 4.15
N LYS A 90 -3.29 -23.88 5.13
CA LYS A 90 -3.55 -25.34 5.03
C LYS A 90 -4.87 -25.68 4.35
N LYS A 91 -5.94 -24.90 4.59
CA LYS A 91 -7.25 -25.11 3.96
C LYS A 91 -7.19 -25.17 2.43
N HIS A 92 -6.32 -24.39 1.79
CA HIS A 92 -6.22 -24.36 0.33
C HIS A 92 -5.60 -25.64 -0.25
N TYR A 93 -4.90 -26.44 0.56
CA TYR A 93 -4.34 -27.73 0.13
C TYR A 93 -5.35 -28.88 0.26
N VAL A 94 -6.41 -28.69 1.05
CA VAL A 94 -7.43 -29.71 1.32
C VAL A 94 -8.72 -29.41 0.56
N ASP A 95 -9.09 -28.14 0.50
CA ASP A 95 -10.27 -27.63 -0.19
C ASP A 95 -9.88 -26.93 -1.49
N LYS A 96 -10.22 -27.58 -2.60
CA LYS A 96 -9.95 -27.10 -3.95
C LYS A 96 -10.74 -25.83 -4.28
N ASP A 97 -11.92 -25.64 -3.70
CA ASP A 97 -12.72 -24.45 -3.96
C ASP A 97 -12.12 -23.24 -3.24
N ALA A 98 -11.64 -23.39 -2.01
CA ALA A 98 -10.82 -22.37 -1.36
C ALA A 98 -9.57 -22.01 -2.20
N ALA A 99 -8.88 -22.99 -2.79
CA ALA A 99 -7.74 -22.73 -3.67
C ALA A 99 -8.13 -21.96 -4.95
N LYS A 100 -9.31 -22.26 -5.52
CA LYS A 100 -9.84 -21.51 -6.68
C LYS A 100 -10.19 -20.08 -6.30
N GLU A 101 -10.75 -19.83 -5.12
CA GLU A 101 -11.02 -18.48 -4.64
C GLU A 101 -9.74 -17.68 -4.47
N TRP A 102 -8.70 -18.29 -3.89
CA TRP A 102 -7.37 -17.69 -3.81
C TRP A 102 -6.86 -17.32 -5.20
N LYS A 103 -6.92 -18.25 -6.16
CA LYS A 103 -6.51 -17.99 -7.55
C LYS A 103 -7.30 -16.84 -8.16
N LYS A 104 -8.64 -16.85 -8.04
CA LYS A 104 -9.54 -15.84 -8.60
C LYS A 104 -9.24 -14.44 -8.03
N LYS A 105 -8.96 -14.35 -6.72
CA LYS A 105 -8.55 -13.09 -6.06
C LYS A 105 -7.33 -12.49 -6.77
N TYR A 106 -6.27 -13.26 -6.99
CA TYR A 106 -5.05 -12.75 -7.61
C TYR A 106 -5.20 -12.53 -9.12
N GLN A 107 -5.98 -13.36 -9.81
CA GLN A 107 -6.31 -13.12 -11.23
C GLN A 107 -7.08 -11.81 -11.41
N ALA A 108 -7.99 -11.46 -10.49
CA ALA A 108 -8.72 -10.20 -10.59
C ALA A 108 -7.80 -8.97 -10.53
N ILE A 109 -6.65 -9.09 -9.85
CA ILE A 109 -5.64 -8.04 -9.69
C ILE A 109 -4.66 -8.02 -10.88
N PHE A 110 -4.19 -9.19 -11.32
CA PHE A 110 -3.04 -9.34 -12.22
C PHE A 110 -3.38 -9.82 -13.64
N HIS A 111 -4.66 -9.93 -14.03
CA HIS A 111 -5.01 -10.32 -15.40
C HIS A 111 -4.42 -9.31 -16.41
N PRO A 112 -3.68 -9.76 -17.45
CA PRO A 112 -3.06 -8.88 -18.44
C PRO A 112 -4.07 -7.95 -19.12
N ASP A 113 -5.24 -8.47 -19.53
CA ASP A 113 -6.28 -7.65 -20.18
C ASP A 113 -6.74 -6.45 -19.35
N LYS A 114 -6.76 -6.58 -18.02
CA LYS A 114 -7.14 -5.47 -17.12
C LYS A 114 -6.02 -4.47 -16.91
N ASN A 115 -4.79 -4.85 -17.25
CA ASN A 115 -3.58 -4.09 -17.01
C ASN A 115 -2.82 -3.81 -18.32
N ILE A 116 -3.52 -3.80 -19.45
CA ILE A 116 -2.90 -3.70 -20.80
C ILE A 116 -2.09 -2.42 -21.02
N ASN A 117 -2.42 -1.34 -20.29
CA ASN A 117 -1.73 -0.05 -20.37
C ASN A 117 -0.70 0.15 -19.24
N ASP A 118 -0.38 -0.89 -18.49
CA ASP A 118 0.57 -0.86 -17.37
C ASP A 118 1.73 -1.80 -17.68
N ASP A 119 2.92 -1.25 -17.89
CA ASP A 119 4.17 -1.96 -18.18
C ASP A 119 5.08 -2.09 -16.96
N SER A 120 4.62 -1.67 -15.77
CA SER A 120 5.43 -1.67 -14.56
C SER A 120 5.65 -3.06 -13.94
N ILE A 121 4.86 -4.06 -14.36
CA ILE A 121 4.88 -5.43 -13.86
C ILE A 121 4.77 -6.39 -15.05
N GLU A 122 5.53 -7.50 -15.00
CA GLU A 122 5.44 -8.58 -15.97
C GLU A 122 4.16 -9.43 -15.76
N TYR A 123 3.00 -8.89 -16.11
CA TYR A 123 1.68 -9.48 -15.82
C TYR A 123 1.50 -10.92 -16.33
N ASN A 124 2.06 -11.22 -17.50
CA ASN A 124 2.02 -12.57 -18.07
C ASN A 124 2.79 -13.58 -17.20
N GLU A 125 3.97 -13.20 -16.72
CA GLU A 125 4.77 -14.05 -15.84
C GLU A 125 4.09 -14.23 -14.49
N VAL A 126 3.54 -13.14 -13.92
CA VAL A 126 2.77 -13.19 -12.67
C VAL A 126 1.59 -14.17 -12.79
N MET A 127 0.85 -14.15 -13.90
CA MET A 127 -0.26 -15.08 -14.13
C MET A 127 0.20 -16.54 -14.25
N GLN A 128 1.32 -16.80 -14.92
CA GLN A 128 1.91 -18.14 -14.98
C GLN A 128 2.28 -18.64 -13.59
N LYS A 129 2.88 -17.77 -12.75
CA LYS A 129 3.23 -18.10 -11.37
C LYS A 129 2.00 -18.33 -10.49
N ILE A 130 0.95 -17.53 -10.61
CA ILE A 130 -0.33 -17.78 -9.92
C ILE A 130 -0.87 -19.18 -10.26
N ASN A 131 -0.84 -19.56 -11.54
CA ASN A 131 -1.24 -20.90 -11.98
C ASN A 131 -0.36 -22.00 -11.38
N LYS A 132 0.96 -21.79 -11.32
CA LYS A 132 1.90 -22.74 -10.71
C LYS A 132 1.65 -22.92 -9.21
N ILE A 133 1.48 -21.82 -8.47
CA ILE A 133 1.19 -21.86 -7.03
C ILE A 133 -0.16 -22.57 -6.79
N PHE A 134 -1.19 -22.27 -7.59
CA PHE A 134 -2.47 -22.99 -7.52
C PHE A 134 -2.32 -24.48 -7.78
N ASN A 135 -1.60 -24.87 -8.84
CA ASN A 135 -1.36 -26.29 -9.17
C ASN A 135 -0.66 -27.02 -8.02
N ARG A 136 0.27 -26.36 -7.33
CA ARG A 136 0.92 -26.89 -6.12
C ARG A 136 -0.09 -27.12 -5.00
N MET A 137 -1.00 -26.17 -4.75
CA MET A 137 -2.04 -26.33 -3.73
C MET A 137 -2.92 -27.56 -3.99
N VAL A 138 -3.26 -27.81 -5.26
CA VAL A 138 -4.18 -28.90 -5.64
C VAL A 138 -3.48 -30.20 -6.05
N GLY A 139 -2.16 -30.32 -5.80
CA GLY A 139 -1.39 -31.56 -6.07
C GLY A 139 -1.18 -31.88 -7.55
N LYS A 140 -1.11 -30.87 -8.42
CA LYS A 140 -0.92 -30.98 -9.88
C LYS A 140 0.40 -30.36 -10.38
N ALA A 141 1.35 -30.10 -9.49
CA ALA A 141 2.60 -29.40 -9.78
C ALA A 141 3.78 -30.35 -9.96
#